data_AF-A0A7X7NHL2-F1
#
_entry.id   AF-A0A7X7NHL2-F1
#
_cell.length_a   1.000
_cell.length_b   1.000
_cell.length_c   1.000
_cell.angle_alpha   90.00
_cell.angle_beta   90.00
_cell.angle_gamma   90.00
#
_symmetry.space_group_name_H-M   'P 1'
#
loop_
_entity.id
_entity.type
_entity.pdbx_description
1 polymer ?
#
loop_
_entity_poly.entity_id
_entity_poly.type
_entity_poly.pdbx_seq_one_letter_code
_entity_poly.pdbx_strand_id
1 'polypeptide(L)'
;MSIRWIKNVIVDGQKSTLEIQIGDKRIGDKCYTRINDEVESWFDNRHDTRNDIIEQGIEILRNRLENRTVTYPDGKKYDWQ
;
A
#
# COMPACT_ATOMS: atom_id res chain seq x y z
N MET A 1 18.46 -1.84 -3.47
CA MET A 1 17.49 -2.81 -4.03
C MET A 1 16.15 -2.34 -3.49
N SER A 2 15.22 -1.81 -4.30
CA SER A 2 13.97 -1.23 -3.75
C SER A 2 13.17 -2.29 -2.99
N ILE A 3 12.81 -2.00 -1.73
CA ILE A 3 11.99 -2.91 -0.92
C ILE A 3 10.53 -2.63 -1.26
N ARG A 4 9.78 -3.68 -1.61
CA ARG A 4 8.34 -3.58 -1.86
C ARG A 4 7.57 -4.33 -0.79
N TRP A 5 6.57 -3.67 -0.23
CA TRP A 5 5.52 -4.32 0.54
C TRP A 5 4.38 -4.65 -0.41
N ILE A 6 3.96 -5.91 -0.46
CA ILE A 6 2.93 -6.38 -1.39
C ILE A 6 1.91 -7.23 -0.63
N LYS A 7 0.62 -6.97 -0.86
CA LYS A 7 -0.49 -7.78 -0.34
C LYS A 7 -1.51 -8.06 -1.41
N ASN A 8 -1.95 -9.31 -1.47
CA ASN A 8 -3.05 -9.74 -2.33
C ASN A 8 -4.33 -9.79 -1.52
N VAL A 9 -5.35 -9.07 -2.00
CA VAL A 9 -6.65 -8.89 -1.37
C VAL A 9 -7.75 -9.04 -2.42
N ILE A 10 -9.00 -9.03 -1.97
CA ILE A 10 -10.18 -8.93 -2.82
C ILE A 10 -10.79 -7.55 -2.56
N VAL A 11 -10.94 -6.73 -3.61
CA VAL A 11 -11.60 -5.42 -3.57
C VAL A 11 -12.87 -5.54 -4.41
N ASP A 12 -14.03 -5.32 -3.79
CA ASP A 12 -15.35 -5.42 -4.43
C ASP A 12 -15.57 -6.72 -5.23
N GLY A 13 -15.09 -7.83 -4.70
CA GLY A 13 -15.19 -9.16 -5.32
C GLY A 13 -14.12 -9.47 -6.38
N GLN A 14 -13.23 -8.52 -6.69
CA GLN A 14 -12.14 -8.70 -7.66
C GLN A 14 -10.79 -8.87 -6.97
N LYS A 15 -9.98 -9.81 -7.45
CA LYS A 15 -8.59 -9.98 -6.98
C LYS A 15 -7.81 -8.70 -7.25
N SER A 16 -7.18 -8.18 -6.22
CA SER A 16 -6.38 -6.98 -6.28
C SER A 16 -5.05 -7.12 -5.53
N THR A 17 -4.02 -6.45 -6.00
CA THR A 17 -2.69 -6.40 -5.39
C THR A 17 -2.43 -4.98 -4.91
N LEU A 18 -2.21 -4.81 -3.61
CA LEU A 18 -1.76 -3.57 -3.00
C LEU A 18 -0.23 -3.59 -2.93
N GLU A 19 0.41 -2.54 -3.42
CA GLU A 19 1.86 -2.38 -3.42
C GLU A 19 2.26 -1.05 -2.78
N ILE A 20 3.29 -1.09 -1.94
CA ILE A 20 3.98 0.09 -1.41
C ILE A 20 5.47 -0.08 -1.72
N GLN A 21 6.03 0.86 -2.48
CA GLN A 21 7.47 0.96 -2.64
C GLN A 21 8.06 1.77 -1.49
N ILE A 22 9.08 1.20 -0.86
CA ILE A 22 9.88 1.84 0.18
C ILE A 22 11.19 2.30 -0.47
N GLY A 23 11.52 3.58 -0.29
CA GLY A 23 12.81 4.14 -0.69
C GLY A 23 13.98 3.38 -0.07
N ASP A 24 15.04 3.14 -0.85
CA ASP A 24 16.11 2.18 -0.49
C ASP A 24 17.20 2.81 0.40
N LYS A 25 17.42 4.13 0.36
CA LYS A 25 18.66 4.73 0.90
C LYS A 25 18.54 6.09 1.61
N ARG A 26 17.60 6.99 1.31
CA ARG A 26 17.59 8.37 1.88
C ARG A 26 16.20 9.01 1.99
N ILE A 27 16.10 10.07 2.82
CA ILE A 27 14.99 11.03 3.07
C ILE A 27 14.30 11.65 1.82
N GLY A 28 14.70 11.30 0.61
CA GLY A 28 14.08 11.78 -0.63
C GLY A 28 13.87 10.69 -1.67
N ASP A 29 14.05 9.42 -1.28
CA ASP A 29 13.78 8.30 -2.17
C ASP A 29 12.28 8.15 -2.32
N LYS A 30 11.82 8.44 -3.54
CA LYS A 30 10.41 8.47 -3.87
C LYS A 30 9.71 7.17 -3.46
N CYS A 31 8.71 7.31 -2.58
CA CYS A 31 7.81 6.23 -2.19
C CYS A 31 6.53 6.32 -3.00
N TYR A 32 5.92 5.17 -3.31
CA TYR A 32 4.62 5.17 -3.99
C TYR A 32 3.71 4.08 -3.44
N THR A 33 2.42 4.27 -3.65
CA THR A 33 1.40 3.23 -3.52
C THR A 33 0.83 2.88 -4.89
N ARG A 34 0.51 1.60 -5.12
CA ARG A 34 -0.17 1.14 -6.34
C ARG A 34 -1.21 0.08 -5.99
N ILE A 35 -2.30 0.05 -6.76
CA ILE A 35 -3.33 -0.98 -6.70
C ILE A 35 -3.37 -1.64 -8.08
N ASN A 36 -3.08 -2.93 -8.18
CA ASN A 36 -2.95 -3.66 -9.44
C ASN A 36 -1.96 -2.97 -10.40
N ASP A 37 -2.43 -2.69 -11.61
CA ASP A 37 -1.73 -2.04 -12.71
C ASP A 37 -2.08 -0.55 -12.83
N GLU A 38 -2.65 0.05 -11.78
CA GLU A 38 -2.92 1.48 -11.75
C GLU A 38 -1.64 2.32 -11.78
N VAL A 39 -1.77 3.61 -12.11
CA VAL A 39 -0.65 4.56 -12.05
C VAL A 39 -0.14 4.67 -10.61
N GLU A 40 1.18 4.71 -10.46
CA GLU A 40 1.86 4.88 -9.19
C GLU A 40 1.47 6.22 -8.55
N SER A 41 0.93 6.16 -7.33
CA SER A 41 0.63 7.33 -6.53
C SER A 41 1.81 7.61 -5.61
N TRP A 42 2.64 8.58 -6.01
CA TRP A 42 3.81 9.01 -5.28
C TRP A 42 3.44 9.81 -4.02
N PHE A 43 4.23 9.64 -2.96
CA PHE A 43 4.09 10.40 -1.72
C PHE A 43 5.45 10.63 -1.05
N ASP A 44 5.54 11.72 -0.29
CA ASP A 44 6.70 12.02 0.54
C ASP A 44 6.57 11.30 1.88
N ASN A 45 7.64 10.63 2.32
CA ASN A 45 7.66 9.94 3.60
C ASN A 45 7.79 10.95 4.76
N ARG A 46 6.98 10.79 5.81
CA ARG A 46 7.05 11.64 7.01
C ARG A 46 8.28 11.33 7.87
N HIS A 47 8.73 10.09 7.83
CA HIS A 47 9.85 9.56 8.61
C HIS A 47 10.66 8.56 7.77
N ASP A 48 11.90 8.30 8.19
CA ASP A 48 12.85 7.47 7.43
C ASP A 48 12.87 6.01 7.83
N THR A 49 11.98 5.61 8.74
CA THR A 49 11.90 4.19 9.09
C THR A 49 10.99 3.47 8.11
N ARG A 50 11.35 2.23 7.83
CA ARG A 50 10.57 1.34 6.99
C ARG A 50 9.12 1.20 7.49
N ASN A 51 8.93 1.09 8.80
CA ASN A 51 7.60 0.88 9.37
C ASN A 51 6.72 2.12 9.16
N ASP A 52 7.26 3.32 9.38
CA ASP A 52 6.51 4.56 9.17
C ASP A 52 6.09 4.72 7.69
N ILE A 53 6.96 4.37 6.74
CA ILE A 53 6.65 4.40 5.31
C ILE A 53 5.52 3.41 4.97
N ILE A 54 5.56 2.22 5.57
CA ILE A 54 4.52 1.20 5.38
C ILE A 54 3.20 1.69 5.98
N GLU A 55 3.21 2.18 7.22
CA GLU A 55 2.01 2.70 7.89
C GLU A 55 1.40 3.86 7.10
N GLN A 56 2.21 4.82 6.65
CA GLN A 56 1.75 5.92 5.81
C GLN A 56 1.18 5.41 4.46
N GLY A 57 1.83 4.43 3.83
CA GLY A 57 1.32 3.83 2.59
C GLY A 57 0.00 3.06 2.80
N ILE A 58 -0.15 2.38 3.94
CA ILE A 58 -1.38 1.70 4.36
C ILE A 58 -2.49 2.73 4.59
N GLU A 59 -2.23 3.86 5.25
CA GLU A 59 -3.20 4.96 5.41
C GLU A 59 -3.67 5.50 4.06
N ILE A 60 -2.75 5.75 3.13
CA ILE A 60 -3.08 6.22 1.77
C ILE A 60 -3.97 5.20 1.05
N LEU A 61 -3.60 3.92 1.08
CA LEU A 61 -4.38 2.85 0.47
C LEU A 61 -5.76 2.70 1.11
N ARG A 62 -5.84 2.80 2.44
CA ARG A 62 -7.10 2.75 3.19
C ARG A 62 -8.03 3.88 2.79
N ASN A 63 -7.52 5.11 2.69
CA ASN A 63 -8.32 6.26 2.26
C ASN A 63 -8.79 6.11 0.80
N ARG A 64 -7.93 5.61 -0.09
CA ARG A 64 -8.31 5.34 -1.50
C ARG A 64 -9.37 4.24 -1.63
N LEU A 65 -9.43 3.31 -0.69
CA LEU A 65 -10.38 2.19 -0.66
C LEU A 65 -11.49 2.37 0.39
N GLU A 66 -11.66 3.57 0.97
CA GLU A 66 -12.57 3.78 2.11
C GLU A 66 -14.03 3.41 1.80
N ASN A 67 -14.43 3.60 0.54
CA ASN A 67 -15.78 3.31 0.05
C ASN A 67 -15.87 1.94 -0.67
N ARG A 68 -14.83 1.10 -0.56
CA ARG A 68 -14.77 -0.23 -1.19
C ARG A 68 -14.70 -1.34 -0.16
N THR A 69 -15.20 -2.51 -0.52
CA THR A 69 -15.14 -3.70 0.34
C THR A 69 -13.82 -4.41 0.13
N VAL A 70 -12.94 -4.38 1.12
CA VAL A 70 -11.63 -5.05 1.08
C VAL A 70 -11.61 -6.26 2.00
N THR A 71 -11.36 -7.44 1.44
CA THR A 71 -11.25 -8.72 2.16
C THR A 71 -9.96 -9.45 1.80
N TYR A 72 -9.54 -10.37 2.66
CA TYR A 72 -8.54 -11.37 2.31
C TYR A 72 -9.12 -12.38 1.31
N PRO A 73 -8.26 -13.13 0.59
CA PRO A 73 -8.72 -14.19 -0.31
C PRO A 73 -9.57 -15.29 0.36
N ASP A 74 -9.50 -15.43 1.69
CA ASP A 74 -10.33 -16.35 2.47
C ASP A 74 -11.73 -15.78 2.82
N GLY A 75 -12.02 -14.56 2.38
CA GLY A 75 -13.30 -13.87 2.63
C GLY A 75 -13.37 -13.08 3.93
N LYS A 76 -12.34 -13.13 4.80
CA LYS A 76 -12.31 -12.31 6.01
C LYS A 76 -12.07 -10.85 5.67
N LYS A 77 -12.62 -9.93 6.47
CA LYS A 77 -12.34 -8.48 6.31
C LYS A 77 -10.84 -8.24 6.40
N TYR A 78 -10.31 -7.41 5.50
CA TYR A 78 -8.89 -7.08 5.51
C TYR A 78 -8.54 -6.28 6.76
N ASP A 79 -7.53 -6.74 7.50
CA ASP A 79 -6.98 -6.02 8.63
C ASP A 79 -5.92 -5.03 8.12
N TRP A 80 -6.14 -3.77 8.44
CA TRP A 80 -5.26 -2.66 8.05
C TRP A 80 -4.17 -2.40 9.10
N GLN A 81 -4.13 -3.21 10.17
CA GLN A 81 -3.25 -3.06 11.32
C GLN A 81 -2.00 -3.95 11.25
#